data_AF-A0A9W8TW21-F1
#
_entry.id   AF-A0A9W8TW21-F1
#
_cell.length_a   1.000
_cell.length_b   1.000
_cell.length_c   1.000
_cell.angle_alpha   90.00
_cell.angle_beta   90.00
_cell.angle_gamma   90.00
#
_symmetry.space_group_name_H-M   'P 1'
#
loop_
_entity.id
_entity.type
_entity.pdbx_description
1 polymer ?
#
loop_
_entity_poly.entity_id
_entity_poly.type
_entity_poly.pdbx_seq_one_letter_code
_entity_poly.pdbx_strand_id
1 'polypeptide(L)'
;MDKFIVNEVTTLRRHMESSHAPTYRQWCDRNQFMSMLPKDVLARKTAMKDAAEKLKQSSIDSHTERRPTVKPAAPYSNALFREAAVEWLVSTDQPIDALEQPSFQHMIDVASRGATGVEIPNRKATRAFIIARFKKSLSDLRKRLNVSFYTTYYHCMDHKLIFSRVTP
;
A
#
# COMPACT_ATOMS: atom_id res chain seq x y z
N MET A 1 -40.06 29.97 62.86
CA MET A 1 -40.86 29.60 61.67
C MET A 1 -40.45 28.19 61.29
N ASP A 2 -41.31 27.22 61.61
CA ASP A 2 -41.05 25.81 61.32
C ASP A 2 -41.15 25.56 59.81
N LYS A 3 -40.05 25.03 59.25
CA LYS A 3 -40.01 24.57 57.87
C LYS A 3 -40.62 23.17 57.80
N PHE A 4 -41.76 23.06 57.14
CA PHE A 4 -42.35 21.76 56.78
C PHE A 4 -41.39 20.99 55.87
N ILE A 5 -40.97 19.79 56.31
CA ILE A 5 -40.13 18.89 55.52
C ILE A 5 -41.06 18.02 54.66
N VAL A 6 -41.18 18.37 53.38
CA VAL A 6 -41.87 17.55 52.38
C VAL A 6 -40.94 16.39 51.98
N ASN A 7 -41.35 15.16 52.31
CA ASN A 7 -40.57 13.93 52.13
C ASN A 7 -40.63 13.40 50.68
N GLU A 8 -40.20 14.21 49.72
CA GLU A 8 -39.92 13.73 48.37
C GLU A 8 -38.42 13.72 48.11
N VAL A 9 -37.86 12.58 47.69
CA VAL A 9 -36.40 12.39 47.59
C VAL A 9 -35.74 13.41 46.64
N THR A 10 -36.49 13.92 45.66
CA THR A 10 -36.04 14.94 44.71
C THR A 10 -36.04 16.36 45.32
N THR A 11 -36.90 16.65 46.30
CA THR A 11 -36.94 17.94 46.99
C THR A 11 -35.81 18.06 48.00
N LEU A 12 -35.47 16.98 48.70
CA LEU A 12 -34.35 16.97 49.67
C LEU A 12 -33.00 17.22 49.00
N ARG A 13 -32.73 16.61 47.84
CA ARG A 13 -31.47 16.85 47.10
C ARG A 13 -31.36 18.28 46.59
N ARG A 14 -32.47 18.88 46.15
CA ARG A 14 -32.51 20.29 45.74
C ARG A 14 -32.33 21.23 46.93
N HIS A 15 -32.92 20.91 48.09
CA HIS A 15 -32.71 21.67 49.31
C HIS A 15 -31.26 21.60 49.82
N MET A 16 -30.69 20.38 49.83
CA MET A 16 -29.28 20.16 50.12
C MET A 16 -28.37 20.95 49.18
N GLU A 17 -28.71 20.98 47.88
CA GLU A 17 -28.00 21.79 46.89
C GLU A 17 -28.14 23.30 47.12
N SER A 18 -29.32 23.80 47.49
CA SER A 18 -29.54 25.24 47.68
C SER A 18 -28.92 25.78 48.97
N SER A 19 -28.98 25.00 50.05
CA SER A 19 -28.68 25.49 51.40
C SER A 19 -27.39 24.93 51.99
N HIS A 20 -26.92 23.76 51.53
CA HIS A 20 -25.84 23.02 52.18
C HIS A 20 -24.80 22.46 51.20
N ALA A 21 -24.78 22.91 49.94
CA ALA A 21 -23.91 22.35 48.91
C ALA A 21 -22.40 22.32 49.27
N PRO A 22 -21.79 23.40 49.82
CA PRO A 22 -20.36 23.38 50.15
C PRO A 22 -20.01 22.32 51.20
N THR A 23 -20.78 22.28 52.28
CA THR A 23 -20.58 21.32 53.37
C THR A 23 -20.81 19.88 52.91
N TYR A 24 -21.83 19.66 52.08
CA TYR A 24 -22.12 18.34 51.53
C TYR A 24 -21.01 17.83 50.61
N ARG A 25 -20.47 18.67 49.73
CA ARG A 25 -19.33 18.30 48.86
C ARG A 25 -18.09 17.97 49.68
N GLN A 26 -17.75 18.78 50.68
CA GLN A 26 -16.62 18.47 51.57
C GLN A 26 -16.81 17.15 52.32
N TRP A 27 -18.03 16.84 52.74
CA TRP A 27 -18.34 15.54 53.34
C TRP A 27 -18.18 14.41 52.32
N CYS A 28 -18.68 14.58 51.10
CA CYS A 28 -18.49 13.63 50.01
C CYS A 28 -16.99 13.36 49.76
N ASP A 29 -16.17 14.40 49.67
CA ASP A 29 -14.72 14.28 49.44
C ASP A 29 -14.02 13.52 50.58
N ARG A 30 -14.32 13.87 51.83
CA ARG A 30 -13.74 13.22 53.02
C ARG A 30 -14.11 11.74 53.13
N ASN A 31 -15.31 11.38 52.68
CA ASN A 31 -15.82 10.02 52.77
C ASN A 31 -15.71 9.25 51.44
N GLN A 32 -15.00 9.81 50.44
CA GLN A 32 -14.86 9.21 49.10
C GLN A 32 -16.21 8.89 48.42
N PHE A 33 -17.25 9.66 48.73
CA PHE A 33 -18.55 9.53 48.10
C PHE A 33 -18.67 10.45 46.89
N MET A 34 -19.36 9.94 45.88
CA MET A 34 -19.68 10.69 44.68
C MET A 34 -20.86 11.64 44.96
N SER A 35 -20.67 12.95 44.74
CA SER A 35 -21.77 13.91 44.88
C SER A 35 -22.91 13.60 43.90
N MET A 36 -24.12 13.55 44.43
CA MET A 36 -25.37 13.31 43.69
C MET A 36 -26.26 14.55 43.66
N LEU A 37 -25.69 15.73 43.92
CA LEU A 37 -26.41 16.99 43.76
C LEU A 37 -26.74 17.21 42.27
N PRO A 38 -27.93 17.74 41.94
CA PRO A 38 -28.38 17.93 40.57
C PRO A 38 -27.36 18.60 39.64
N LYS A 39 -26.70 19.67 40.08
CA LYS A 39 -25.68 20.41 39.32
C LYS A 39 -24.43 19.56 39.05
N ASP A 40 -23.99 18.80 40.04
CA ASP A 40 -22.78 17.97 39.93
C ASP A 40 -23.03 16.79 38.96
N VAL A 41 -24.24 16.21 39.02
CA VAL A 41 -24.68 15.18 38.04
C VAL A 41 -24.78 15.76 36.63
N LEU A 42 -25.33 16.97 36.49
CA LEU A 42 -25.43 17.64 35.19
C LEU A 42 -24.04 17.93 34.61
N ALA A 43 -23.14 18.50 35.40
CA ALA A 43 -21.77 18.82 35.01
C ALA A 43 -20.99 17.58 34.55
N ARG A 44 -21.19 16.43 35.21
CA ARG A 44 -20.59 15.18 34.76
C ARG A 44 -21.18 14.71 33.43
N LYS A 45 -22.49 14.79 33.24
CA LYS A 45 -23.14 14.40 31.99
C LYS A 45 -22.68 15.27 30.82
N THR A 46 -22.48 16.57 31.03
CA THR A 46 -21.94 17.47 30.00
C THR A 46 -20.49 17.13 29.70
N ALA A 47 -19.65 16.98 30.72
CA ALA A 47 -18.24 16.60 30.53
C ALA A 47 -18.08 15.26 29.78
N MET A 48 -18.94 14.27 30.06
CA MET A 48 -18.96 13.00 29.34
C MET A 48 -19.34 13.16 27.86
N LYS A 49 -20.32 14.02 27.56
CA LYS A 49 -20.72 14.32 26.17
C LYS A 49 -19.60 15.05 25.43
N ASP A 50 -18.99 16.05 26.05
CA ASP A 50 -17.90 16.82 25.45
C ASP A 50 -16.66 15.94 25.21
N ALA A 51 -16.35 15.02 26.13
CA ALA A 51 -15.29 14.03 25.94
C ALA A 51 -15.62 13.06 24.81
N ALA A 52 -16.88 12.62 24.70
CA ALA A 52 -17.34 11.75 23.61
C ALA A 52 -17.28 12.48 22.26
N GLU A 53 -17.59 13.78 22.19
CA GLU A 53 -17.46 14.57 20.97
C GLU A 53 -16.01 14.83 20.58
N LYS A 54 -15.11 15.06 21.54
CA LYS A 54 -13.66 15.16 21.25
C LYS A 54 -13.04 13.86 20.73
N LEU A 55 -13.62 12.71 21.09
CA LEU A 55 -13.22 11.39 20.59
C LEU A 55 -13.87 11.04 19.24
N LYS A 56 -14.86 11.82 18.76
CA LYS A 56 -15.41 11.64 17.41
C LYS A 56 -14.39 12.16 16.41
N GLN A 57 -13.70 11.24 15.77
CA GLN A 57 -12.85 11.51 14.63
C GLN A 57 -13.69 12.18 13.52
N SER A 58 -13.17 13.27 12.95
CA SER A 58 -13.78 13.88 11.76
C SER A 58 -13.79 12.87 10.61
N SER A 59 -14.94 12.68 9.98
CA SER A 59 -15.06 11.81 8.81
C SER A 59 -14.14 12.32 7.70
N ILE A 60 -13.38 11.42 7.07
CA ILE A 60 -12.37 11.74 6.04
C ILE A 60 -13.00 11.98 4.64
N ASP A 61 -14.32 12.11 4.59
CA ASP A 61 -15.12 12.12 3.36
C ASP A 61 -14.76 13.28 2.40
N SER A 62 -14.23 14.40 2.89
CA SER A 62 -13.86 15.54 2.05
C SER A 62 -12.69 15.28 1.08
N HIS A 63 -11.94 14.20 1.27
CA HIS A 63 -10.80 13.84 0.43
C HIS A 63 -10.90 12.43 -0.18
N THR A 64 -12.05 11.77 -0.03
CA THR A 64 -12.23 10.41 -0.54
C THR A 64 -13.06 10.47 -1.81
N GLU A 65 -12.41 10.49 -2.97
CA GLU A 65 -13.13 10.27 -4.22
C GLU A 65 -13.56 8.81 -4.31
N ARG A 66 -14.84 8.57 -4.62
CA ARG A 66 -15.34 7.23 -4.94
C ARG A 66 -14.57 6.74 -6.17
N ARG A 67 -13.73 5.71 -6.00
CA ARG A 67 -13.01 5.06 -7.10
C ARG A 67 -14.02 4.73 -8.20
N PRO A 68 -13.80 5.15 -9.46
CA PRO A 68 -14.71 4.81 -10.55
C PRO A 68 -14.85 3.30 -10.58
N THR A 69 -16.09 2.82 -10.52
CA THR A 69 -16.44 1.41 -10.66
C THR A 69 -16.14 1.00 -12.09
N VAL A 70 -14.88 0.67 -12.37
CA VAL A 70 -14.54 -0.10 -13.56
C VAL A 70 -15.27 -1.42 -13.39
N LYS A 71 -16.25 -1.70 -14.26
CA LYS A 71 -16.94 -3.00 -14.27
C LYS A 71 -15.84 -4.06 -14.24
N PRO A 72 -15.85 -4.99 -13.28
CA PRO A 72 -14.90 -6.09 -13.30
C PRO A 72 -15.02 -6.75 -14.68
N ALA A 73 -13.90 -6.84 -15.39
CA ALA A 73 -13.85 -7.71 -16.56
C ALA A 73 -14.35 -9.10 -16.12
N ALA A 74 -15.05 -9.81 -17.02
CA ALA A 74 -15.59 -11.13 -16.71
C ALA A 74 -14.51 -11.97 -16.00
N PRO A 75 -14.84 -12.62 -14.87
CA PRO A 75 -13.86 -13.40 -14.14
C PRO A 75 -13.24 -14.45 -15.07
N TYR A 76 -11.95 -14.71 -14.88
CA TYR A 76 -11.24 -15.71 -15.67
C TYR A 76 -11.97 -17.06 -15.60
N SER A 77 -12.17 -17.69 -16.75
CA SER A 77 -12.67 -19.06 -16.88
C SER A 77 -11.88 -19.75 -17.98
N ASN A 78 -11.48 -21.00 -17.74
CA ASN A 78 -10.74 -21.82 -18.71
C ASN A 78 -11.50 -21.95 -20.05
N ALA A 79 -12.84 -22.04 -20.01
CA ALA A 79 -13.66 -22.13 -21.20
C ALA A 79 -13.58 -20.84 -22.04
N LEU A 80 -13.75 -19.68 -21.39
CA LEU A 80 -13.66 -18.36 -22.02
C LEU A 80 -12.27 -18.12 -22.61
N PHE A 81 -11.22 -18.49 -21.87
CA PHE A 81 -9.85 -18.38 -22.35
C PHE A 81 -9.60 -19.25 -23.59
N ARG A 82 -10.10 -20.49 -23.59
CA ARG A 82 -9.96 -21.40 -24.72
C ARG A 82 -10.68 -20.87 -25.96
N GLU A 83 -11.90 -20.35 -25.82
CA GLU A 83 -12.64 -19.75 -26.92
C GLU A 83 -11.89 -18.54 -27.50
N ALA A 84 -11.45 -17.62 -26.64
CA ALA A 84 -10.68 -16.45 -27.06
C ALA A 84 -9.35 -16.83 -27.75
N ALA A 85 -8.67 -17.87 -27.28
CA ALA A 85 -7.44 -18.37 -27.90
C ALA A 85 -7.69 -18.94 -29.31
N VAL A 86 -8.77 -19.72 -29.48
CA VAL A 86 -9.15 -20.27 -30.79
C VAL A 86 -9.54 -19.15 -31.76
N GLU A 87 -10.34 -18.18 -31.31
CA GLU A 87 -10.72 -17.02 -32.11
C GLU A 87 -9.49 -16.20 -32.54
N TRP A 88 -8.54 -16.00 -31.62
CA TRP A 88 -7.27 -15.35 -31.93
C TRP A 88 -6.47 -16.11 -32.99
N LEU A 89 -6.32 -17.44 -32.88
CA LEU A 89 -5.62 -18.26 -33.87
C LEU A 89 -6.24 -18.13 -35.27
N VAL A 90 -7.57 -18.26 -35.37
CA VAL A 90 -8.30 -18.20 -36.65
C VAL A 90 -8.25 -16.79 -37.25
N SER A 91 -8.44 -15.75 -36.45
CA SER A 91 -8.46 -14.36 -36.94
C SER A 91 -7.11 -13.85 -37.42
N THR A 92 -6.01 -14.40 -36.88
CA THR A 92 -4.64 -13.96 -37.19
C THR A 92 -3.82 -14.98 -37.99
N ASP A 93 -4.48 -16.06 -38.44
CA ASP A 93 -3.89 -17.16 -39.23
C ASP A 93 -2.59 -17.69 -38.61
N GLN A 94 -2.62 -17.91 -37.28
CA GLN A 94 -1.46 -18.39 -36.53
C GLN A 94 -1.43 -19.92 -36.51
N PRO A 95 -0.23 -20.53 -36.53
CA PRO A 95 -0.11 -21.97 -36.38
C PRO A 95 -0.63 -22.42 -35.00
N ILE A 96 -1.20 -23.63 -34.94
CA ILE A 96 -1.71 -24.22 -33.69
C ILE A 96 -0.59 -24.30 -32.63
N ASP A 97 0.62 -24.62 -33.07
CA ASP A 97 1.83 -24.71 -32.25
C ASP A 97 2.21 -23.38 -31.56
N ALA A 98 1.61 -22.25 -31.94
CA ALA A 98 1.83 -20.96 -31.27
C ALA A 98 1.45 -21.01 -29.79
N LEU A 99 0.46 -21.82 -29.39
CA LEU A 99 0.05 -21.99 -28.00
C LEU A 99 1.06 -22.82 -27.18
N GLU A 100 1.87 -23.64 -27.83
CA GLU A 100 2.90 -24.46 -27.19
C GLU A 100 4.22 -23.69 -26.99
N GLN A 101 4.38 -22.53 -27.64
CA GLN A 101 5.58 -21.72 -27.53
C GLN A 101 5.79 -21.25 -26.08
N PRO A 102 6.93 -21.58 -25.44
CA PRO A 102 7.19 -21.22 -24.05
C PRO A 102 7.18 -19.70 -23.82
N SER A 103 7.58 -18.91 -24.82
CA SER A 103 7.55 -17.45 -24.78
C SER A 103 6.13 -16.89 -24.72
N PHE A 104 5.18 -17.52 -25.42
CA PHE A 104 3.76 -17.16 -25.36
C PHE A 104 3.17 -17.50 -24.00
N GLN A 105 3.43 -18.69 -23.46
CA GLN A 105 2.98 -19.09 -22.13
C GLN A 105 3.52 -18.16 -21.04
N HIS A 106 4.80 -17.79 -21.12
CA HIS A 106 5.41 -16.83 -20.20
C HIS A 106 4.74 -15.44 -20.26
N MET A 107 4.39 -14.96 -21.47
CA MET A 107 3.66 -13.70 -21.63
C MET A 107 2.29 -13.74 -20.94
N ILE A 108 1.55 -14.85 -21.07
CA ILE A 108 0.25 -15.03 -20.40
C ILE A 108 0.40 -15.13 -18.87
N ASP A 109 1.40 -15.85 -18.36
CA ASP A 109 1.69 -15.90 -16.92
C ASP A 109 2.00 -14.51 -16.35
N VAL A 110 2.84 -13.73 -17.02
CA VAL A 110 3.12 -12.33 -16.64
C VAL A 110 1.84 -11.47 -16.65
N ALA A 111 1.02 -11.60 -17.69
CA ALA A 111 -0.25 -10.89 -17.81
C ALA A 111 -1.24 -11.27 -16.69
N SER A 112 -1.32 -12.55 -16.33
CA SER A 112 -2.25 -13.06 -15.30
C SER A 112 -1.94 -12.54 -13.89
N ARG A 113 -0.69 -12.16 -13.63
CA ARG A 113 -0.24 -11.57 -12.35
C ARG A 113 -0.58 -10.08 -12.24
N GLY A 114 -1.02 -9.44 -13.33
CA GLY A 114 -1.40 -8.03 -13.34
C GLY A 114 -2.68 -7.79 -12.53
N ALA A 115 -2.59 -6.98 -11.48
CA ALA A 115 -3.76 -6.54 -10.71
C ALA A 115 -4.64 -5.54 -11.49
N THR A 116 -4.04 -4.87 -12.47
CA THR A 116 -4.68 -3.97 -13.43
C THR A 116 -4.66 -4.63 -14.80
N GLY A 117 -5.63 -4.29 -15.66
CA GLY A 117 -5.67 -4.78 -17.04
C GLY A 117 -4.33 -4.62 -17.78
N VAL A 118 -4.09 -5.47 -18.78
CA VAL A 118 -2.84 -5.52 -19.52
C VAL A 118 -2.81 -4.44 -20.59
N GLU A 119 -1.81 -3.56 -20.56
CA GLU A 119 -1.58 -2.58 -21.62
C GLU A 119 -0.75 -3.21 -22.76
N ILE A 120 -1.38 -3.48 -23.89
CA ILE A 120 -0.72 -4.04 -25.07
C ILE A 120 -0.04 -2.90 -25.85
N PRO A 121 1.29 -2.92 -26.06
CA PRO A 121 1.97 -1.86 -26.76
C PRO A 121 1.55 -1.80 -28.24
N ASN A 122 1.40 -0.57 -28.76
CA ASN A 122 1.10 -0.40 -30.19
C ASN A 122 2.29 -0.80 -31.09
N ARG A 123 2.05 -0.94 -32.40
CA ARG A 123 3.07 -1.36 -33.38
C ARG A 123 4.34 -0.50 -33.36
N LYS A 124 4.20 0.83 -33.23
CA LYS A 124 5.33 1.77 -33.22
C LYS A 124 6.17 1.60 -31.95
N ALA A 125 5.52 1.51 -30.80
CA ALA A 125 6.15 1.26 -29.51
C ALA A 125 6.87 -0.10 -29.49
N THR A 126 6.21 -1.15 -29.97
CA THR A 126 6.78 -2.50 -30.09
C THR A 126 8.03 -2.50 -30.96
N ARG A 127 7.97 -1.86 -32.14
CA ARG A 127 9.14 -1.73 -33.04
C ARG A 127 10.30 -0.98 -32.38
N ALA A 128 10.01 0.13 -31.69
CA ALA A 128 11.04 0.90 -31.00
C ALA A 128 11.70 0.07 -29.90
N PHE A 129 10.92 -0.68 -29.14
CA PHE A 129 11.41 -1.55 -28.07
C PHE A 129 12.32 -2.66 -28.61
N ILE A 130 11.94 -3.32 -29.71
CA ILE A 130 12.76 -4.32 -30.39
C ILE A 130 14.11 -3.73 -30.80
N ILE A 131 14.11 -2.59 -31.50
CA ILE A 131 15.34 -1.92 -31.94
C ILE A 131 16.23 -1.55 -30.74
N ALA A 132 15.64 -1.02 -29.67
CA ALA A 132 16.38 -0.66 -28.47
C ALA A 132 17.04 -1.88 -27.82
N ARG A 133 16.33 -3.01 -27.72
CA ARG A 133 16.86 -4.26 -27.18
C ARG A 133 18.03 -4.78 -28.01
N PHE A 134 17.92 -4.77 -29.33
CA PHE A 134 19.03 -5.15 -30.21
C PHE A 134 20.25 -4.23 -30.05
N LYS A 135 20.05 -2.91 -30.03
CA LYS A 135 21.15 -1.95 -29.82
C LYS A 135 21.87 -2.16 -28.50
N LYS A 136 21.12 -2.48 -27.43
CA LYS A 136 21.68 -2.81 -26.12
C LYS A 136 22.53 -4.08 -26.19
N SER A 137 21.99 -5.17 -26.72
CA SER A 137 22.72 -6.43 -26.88
C SER A 137 24.01 -6.27 -27.69
N LEU A 138 23.98 -5.51 -28.79
CA LEU A 138 25.18 -5.23 -29.60
C LEU A 138 26.21 -4.38 -28.85
N SER A 139 25.74 -3.42 -28.05
CA SER A 139 26.61 -2.58 -27.22
C SER A 139 27.28 -3.38 -26.10
N ASP A 140 26.53 -4.28 -25.44
CA ASP A 140 27.06 -5.17 -24.41
C ASP A 140 28.03 -6.19 -25.00
N LEU A 141 27.72 -6.74 -26.18
CA LEU A 141 28.64 -7.60 -26.92
C LEU A 141 29.93 -6.85 -27.29
N ARG A 142 29.83 -5.62 -27.80
CA ARG A 142 30.99 -4.79 -28.10
C ARG A 142 31.87 -4.58 -26.86
N LYS A 143 31.29 -4.27 -25.70
CA LYS A 143 32.05 -4.13 -24.45
C LYS A 143 32.80 -5.42 -24.08
N ARG A 144 32.15 -6.57 -24.25
CA ARG A 144 32.74 -7.89 -23.94
C ARG A 144 33.83 -8.30 -24.91
N LEU A 145 33.75 -7.89 -26.18
CA LEU A 145 34.75 -8.23 -27.20
C LEU A 145 35.89 -7.20 -27.27
N ASN A 146 35.67 -5.96 -26.82
CA ASN A 146 36.66 -4.90 -26.82
C ASN A 146 37.60 -4.96 -25.59
N VAL A 147 37.92 -6.17 -25.13
CA VAL A 147 39.03 -6.41 -24.19
C VAL A 147 40.29 -6.26 -25.01
N SER A 148 40.92 -5.10 -24.93
CA SER A 148 42.05 -4.73 -25.78
C SER A 148 43.25 -5.66 -25.61
N PHE A 149 43.94 -5.94 -26.72
CA PHE A 149 45.25 -6.60 -26.86
C PHE A 149 46.43 -5.88 -26.17
N TYR A 150 46.22 -5.07 -25.13
CA TYR A 150 47.31 -4.41 -24.40
C TYR A 150 47.94 -5.29 -23.31
N THR A 151 47.42 -6.49 -23.05
CA THR A 151 47.97 -7.40 -22.01
C THR A 151 48.96 -8.45 -22.51
N THR A 152 49.17 -8.62 -23.82
CA THR A 152 50.13 -9.63 -24.34
C THR A 152 51.52 -9.09 -24.67
N TYR A 153 51.76 -7.78 -24.59
CA TYR A 153 53.10 -7.21 -24.85
C TYR A 153 54.05 -7.25 -23.64
N TYR A 154 53.55 -7.50 -22.42
CA TYR A 154 54.39 -7.54 -21.22
C TYR A 154 54.86 -8.93 -20.79
N HIS A 155 54.39 -10.02 -21.41
CA HIS A 155 54.82 -11.37 -21.03
C HIS A 155 55.89 -12.00 -21.95
N CYS A 156 56.25 -11.35 -23.07
CA CYS A 156 57.22 -11.87 -24.05
C CYS A 156 58.56 -11.09 -24.09
N MET A 157 58.82 -10.21 -23.12
CA MET A 157 60.07 -9.44 -23.05
C MET A 157 61.01 -9.83 -21.89
N ASP A 158 60.62 -10.72 -20.99
CA ASP A 158 61.42 -11.09 -19.80
C ASP A 158 62.04 -12.51 -19.86
N HIS A 159 62.51 -12.93 -21.04
CA HIS A 159 63.32 -14.16 -21.15
C HIS A 159 64.58 -13.99 -22.02
N LYS A 160 65.18 -12.78 -22.01
CA LYS A 160 66.47 -12.50 -22.68
C LYS A 160 67.44 -11.67 -21.85
N LEU A 161 67.58 -11.96 -20.55
CA LEU A 161 68.64 -11.35 -19.72
C LEU A 161 69.38 -12.36 -18.82
N ILE A 162 69.71 -13.57 -19.33
CA ILE A 162 70.56 -14.53 -18.57
C ILE A 162 71.78 -15.07 -19.35
N PHE A 163 72.01 -14.69 -20.61
CA PHE A 163 73.17 -15.21 -21.36
C PHE A 163 73.97 -14.10 -22.08
N SER A 164 74.87 -13.42 -21.34
CA SER A 164 76.10 -12.87 -21.92
C SER A 164 77.07 -12.34 -20.86
N ARG A 165 77.68 -13.20 -20.04
CA ARG A 165 79.04 -12.97 -19.47
C ARG A 165 79.71 -14.29 -19.12
N VAL A 166 80.17 -15.05 -20.12
CA VAL A 166 81.35 -15.91 -20.00
C VAL A 166 81.93 -16.09 -21.40
N THR A 167 83.15 -15.57 -21.62
CA THR A 167 84.19 -16.09 -22.53
C THR A 167 85.44 -15.20 -22.40
N PRO A 168 86.64 -15.71 -22.71
CA PRO A 168 87.42 -16.74 -22.03
C PRO A 168 88.47 -16.14 -21.08
#